data_AF-A0A7X3Y8L0-F1
#
_entry.id   AF-A0A7X3Y8L0-F1
#
_cell.length_a   1.000
_cell.length_b   1.000
_cell.length_c   1.000
_cell.angle_alpha   90.00
_cell.angle_beta   90.00
_cell.angle_gamma   90.00
#
_symmetry.space_group_name_H-M   'P 1'
#
loop_
_entity.id
_entity.type
_entity.pdbx_description
1 polymer ?
#
loop_
_entity_poly.entity_id
_entity_poly.type
_entity_poly.pdbx_seq_one_letter_code
_entity_poly.pdbx_strand_id
1 'polypeptide(L)' 'RVNLGTRRVNVDFPAWVVAALDRQARLHGVPRQSLIKLWIAERLKELP' A
#
# COMPACT_ATOMS: atom_id res chain seq x y z
N ARG A 1 23.70 10.88 0.59
CA ARG A 1 23.19 9.50 0.78
C ARG A 1 21.71 9.62 1.12
N VAL A 2 20.83 9.50 0.13
CA VAL A 2 19.40 9.83 0.26
C VAL A 2 18.70 8.65 0.97
N ASN A 3 18.19 8.87 2.18
CA ASN A 3 17.23 8.03 2.93
C ASN A 3 17.05 6.55 2.49
N LEU A 4 18.08 5.72 2.64
CA LEU A 4 18.01 4.27 2.36
C LEU A 4 17.30 3.46 3.47
N GLY A 5 16.83 4.12 4.53
CA GLY A 5 16.25 3.45 5.70
C GLY A 5 14.76 3.18 5.54
N THR A 6 14.34 1.93 5.80
CA THR A 6 12.92 1.60 5.94
C THR A 6 12.38 2.17 7.24
N ARG A 7 11.30 2.97 7.19
CA ARG A 7 10.58 3.46 8.38
C ARG A 7 9.23 2.75 8.49
N ARG A 8 8.93 2.19 9.67
CA ARG A 8 7.60 1.64 9.97
C ARG A 8 6.62 2.78 10.24
N VAL A 9 5.45 2.72 9.62
CA VAL A 9 4.35 3.65 9.82
C VAL A 9 3.09 2.80 10.08
N ASN A 10 2.33 3.16 11.11
CA ASN A 10 1.05 2.52 11.42
C ASN A 10 -0.08 3.41 10.84
N VAL A 11 -1.08 2.79 10.22
CA VAL A 11 -2.19 3.50 9.58
C VAL A 11 -3.46 2.69 9.81
N ASP A 12 -4.51 3.36 10.24
CA ASP A 12 -5.85 2.78 10.35
C ASP A 12 -6.64 3.02 9.07
N PHE A 13 -7.44 2.03 8.68
CA PHE A 13 -8.33 2.09 7.53
C PHE A 13 -9.76 1.75 7.94
N PRO A 14 -10.78 2.42 7.37
CA PRO A 14 -12.16 1.98 7.50
C PRO A 14 -12.32 0.52 7.06
N ALA A 15 -13.20 -0.23 7.72
CA ALA A 15 -13.40 -1.65 7.45
C ALA A 15 -13.70 -1.97 5.96
N TRP A 16 -14.44 -1.08 5.29
CA TRP A 16 -14.76 -1.24 3.87
C TRP A 16 -13.51 -1.15 2.97
N VAL A 17 -12.51 -0.33 3.35
CA VAL A 17 -11.24 -0.21 2.63
C VAL A 17 -10.44 -1.48 2.79
N VAL A 18 -10.34 -2.03 4.01
CA VAL A 18 -9.62 -3.29 4.26
C VAL A 18 -10.23 -4.43 3.45
N ALA A 19 -11.56 -4.54 3.43
CA ALA A 19 -12.26 -5.57 2.65
C ALA A 19 -12.02 -5.42 1.14
N ALA A 20 -11.96 -4.20 0.62
CA ALA A 20 -11.63 -3.94 -0.78
C ALA A 20 -10.18 -4.32 -1.10
N LEU A 21 -9.23 -3.93 -0.24
CA LEU A 21 -7.82 -4.28 -0.36
C LEU A 21 -7.62 -5.80 -0.35
N ASP A 22 -8.35 -6.53 0.48
CA ASP A 22 -8.27 -7.98 0.55
C ASP A 22 -8.74 -8.69 -0.71
N ARG A 23 -9.85 -8.22 -1.28
CA ARG A 23 -10.34 -8.75 -2.56
C ARG A 23 -9.30 -8.53 -3.65
N GLN A 24 -8.74 -7.33 -3.75
CA GLN A 24 -7.75 -7.01 -4.79
C GLN A 24 -6.44 -7.75 -4.58
N ALA A 25 -5.94 -7.83 -3.35
CA ALA A 25 -4.74 -8.59 -3.00
C ALA A 25 -4.89 -10.07 -3.39
N ARG A 26 -6.05 -10.66 -3.11
CA ARG A 26 -6.38 -12.04 -3.52
C ARG A 26 -6.42 -12.20 -5.03
N LEU A 27 -7.06 -11.27 -5.76
CA LEU A 27 -7.14 -11.32 -7.23
C LEU A 27 -5.76 -11.27 -7.88
N HIS A 28 -4.86 -10.47 -7.33
CA HIS A 28 -3.48 -10.34 -7.82
C HIS A 28 -2.52 -11.40 -7.24
N GLY A 29 -2.97 -12.26 -6.33
CA GLY A 29 -2.12 -13.27 -5.70
C GLY A 29 -0.98 -12.70 -4.84
N VAL A 30 -1.16 -11.50 -4.28
CA VAL A 30 -0.12 -10.80 -3.49
C VAL A 30 -0.60 -10.49 -2.07
N PRO A 31 0.29 -10.34 -1.09
CA PRO A 31 -0.09 -9.87 0.24
C PRO A 31 -0.64 -8.42 0.18
N ARG A 32 -1.60 -8.12 1.06
CA ARG A 32 -2.19 -6.78 1.21
C ARG A 32 -1.13 -5.68 1.33
N GLN A 33 -0.08 -5.92 2.12
CA GLN A 33 1.01 -4.96 2.33
C GLN A 33 1.77 -4.65 1.03
N SER A 34 1.94 -5.62 0.14
CA SER A 34 2.60 -5.43 -1.15
C SER A 34 1.73 -4.59 -2.09
N LEU A 35 0.42 -4.86 -2.11
CA LEU A 35 -0.54 -4.06 -2.87
C LEU A 35 -0.57 -2.60 -2.39
N ILE A 36 -0.66 -2.37 -1.07
CA ILE A 36 -0.62 -1.03 -0.47
C ILE A 36 0.66 -0.28 -0.88
N LYS A 37 1.82 -0.93 -0.79
CA LYS A 37 3.11 -0.33 -1.18
C LYS A 37 3.11 0.11 -2.65
N LEU A 38 2.61 -0.74 -3.54
CA LEU A 38 2.57 -0.46 -4.97
C LEU A 38 1.67 0.74 -5.27
N TRP A 39 0.42 0.71 -4.80
CA TRP A 39 -0.54 1.80 -5.06
C TRP A 39 -0.08 3.14 -4.49
N ILE A 40 0.47 3.16 -3.27
CA ILE A 40 1.02 4.39 -2.69
C ILE A 40 2.17 4.91 -3.55
N ALA A 41 3.10 4.03 -3.97
CA ALA A 41 4.22 4.44 -4.81
C ALA A 41 3.76 5.00 -6.17
N GLU A 42 2.75 4.39 -6.79
CA GLU A 42 2.16 4.87 -8.05
C GLU A 42 1.52 6.25 -7.88
N ARG A 43 0.70 6.43 -6.85
CA ARG A 43 0.07 7.74 -6.56
C ARG A 43 1.09 8.82 -6.23
N LEU A 44 2.14 8.51 -5.46
CA LEU A 44 3.18 9.48 -5.11
C LEU A 44 4.03 9.88 -6.31
N LYS A 45 4.24 9.00 -7.30
CA LYS A 45 4.96 9.32 -8.54
C LYS A 45 4.20 10.29 -9.44
N GLU A 46 2.89 10.36 -9.31
CA GLU A 46 2.02 11.25 -10.10
C GLU A 46 1.86 12.64 -9.46
N LEU A 47 2.38 12.86 -8.26
CA LEU A 47 2.35 14.18 -7.64
C LEU A 47 3.33 15.13 -8.36
N PRO A 48 2.92 16.39 -8.59
CA PRO A 48 3.75 17.40 -9.26
C PRO A 48 5.01 17.78 -8.47
#